data_AF-A0A1J6K9D1-F1
#
_entry.id   AF-A0A1J6K9D1-F1
#
_cell.length_a   1.000
_cell.length_b   1.000
_cell.length_c   1.000
_cell.angle_alpha   90.00
_cell.angle_beta   90.00
_cell.angle_gamma   90.00
#
_symmetry.space_group_name_H-M   'P 1'
#
loop_
_entity.id
_entity.type
_entity.pdbx_description
1 polymer ?
#
loop_
_entity_poly.entity_id
_entity_poly.type
_entity_poly.pdbx_seq_one_letter_code
_entity_poly.pdbx_strand_id
1 'polypeptide(L)'
;WPLILPAYTLSNAAVNAYTRILAKKYSSFLINCVCPGYVKTDMTINCGKLSVEEGAESPVWLALLPEGGPSGKYFNRKEVSPF
;
A
#
# COMPACT_ATOMS: atom_id res chain seq x y z
N TRP A 1 -16.62 -13.25 -6.17
CA TRP A 1 -16.03 -11.96 -5.77
C TRP A 1 -16.57 -10.86 -6.69
N PRO A 2 -17.03 -9.70 -6.19
CA PRO A 2 -17.63 -8.69 -7.06
C PRO A 2 -16.59 -8.15 -8.05
N LEU A 3 -17.00 -7.98 -9.31
CA LEU A 3 -16.12 -7.45 -10.36
C LEU A 3 -15.82 -5.96 -10.19
N ILE A 4 -16.66 -5.24 -9.42
CA ILE A 4 -16.54 -3.80 -9.18
C ILE A 4 -16.84 -3.54 -7.70
N LEU A 5 -15.92 -2.85 -7.02
CA LEU A 5 -16.03 -2.45 -5.62
C LEU A 5 -15.84 -0.93 -5.52
N PRO A 6 -16.84 -0.12 -5.91
CA PRO A 6 -16.65 1.32 -6.10
C PRO A 6 -16.26 2.06 -4.81
N ALA A 7 -16.87 1.69 -3.68
CA ALA A 7 -16.53 2.26 -2.38
C ALA A 7 -15.08 1.92 -1.95
N TYR A 8 -14.63 0.68 -2.19
CA TYR A 8 -13.26 0.25 -1.90
C TYR A 8 -12.23 0.95 -2.80
N THR A 9 -12.55 1.09 -4.09
CA THR A 9 -11.69 1.83 -5.03
C THR A 9 -11.56 3.28 -4.61
N LEU A 10 -12.68 3.94 -4.29
CA LEU A 10 -12.67 5.33 -3.85
C LEU A 10 -11.94 5.50 -2.51
N SER A 11 -12.14 4.60 -1.55
CA SER A 11 -11.46 4.67 -0.26
C SER A 11 -9.94 4.53 -0.40
N ASN A 12 -9.46 3.61 -1.24
CA ASN A 12 -8.03 3.46 -1.48
C ASN A 12 -7.43 4.63 -2.26
N ALA A 13 -8.17 5.22 -3.20
CA ALA A 13 -7.76 6.47 -3.85
C ALA A 13 -7.63 7.62 -2.83
N ALA A 14 -8.53 7.70 -1.85
CA ALA A 14 -8.46 8.69 -0.77
C ALA A 14 -7.26 8.45 0.16
N VAL A 15 -6.97 7.20 0.54
CA VAL A 15 -5.77 6.84 1.32
C VAL A 15 -4.49 7.25 0.58
N ASN A 16 -4.43 6.98 -0.73
CA ASN A 16 -3.33 7.38 -1.59
C ASN A 16 -3.12 8.90 -1.61
N ALA A 17 -4.19 9.68 -1.77
CA ALA A 17 -4.12 11.14 -1.72
C ALA A 17 -3.69 11.66 -0.34
N TYR A 18 -4.26 11.09 0.73
CA TYR A 18 -3.97 11.50 2.11
C TYR A 18 -2.52 11.23 2.51
N THR A 19 -1.96 10.09 2.07
CA THR A 19 -0.53 9.75 2.24
C THR A 19 0.37 10.87 1.71
N ARG A 20 0.07 11.44 0.53
CA ARG A 20 0.84 12.54 -0.06
C ARG A 20 0.71 13.84 0.75
N ILE A 21 -0.50 14.14 1.24
CA ILE A 21 -0.74 15.31 2.10
C ILE A 21 0.08 15.20 3.38
N LEU A 22 0.06 14.02 4.02
CA LEU A 22 0.84 13.76 5.23
C LEU A 22 2.34 13.82 4.99
N ALA A 23 2.84 13.18 3.93
CA ALA A 23 4.26 13.21 3.58
C ALA A 23 4.77 14.64 3.35
N LYS A 24 3.96 15.51 2.73
CA LYS A 24 4.30 16.94 2.56
C LYS A 24 4.26 17.70 3.89
N LYS A 25 3.31 17.38 4.77
CA LYS A 25 3.14 18.04 6.08
C LYS A 25 4.24 17.66 7.07
N TYR A 26 4.73 16.43 7.01
CA TYR A 26 5.67 15.84 7.97
C TYR A 26 6.94 15.35 7.26
N SER A 27 7.83 16.30 6.91
CA SER A 27 9.04 16.01 6.12
C SER A 27 10.08 15.11 6.81
N SER A 28 10.00 14.96 8.13
CA SER A 28 10.87 14.06 8.91
C SER A 28 10.42 12.59 8.87
N PHE A 29 9.19 12.30 8.43
CA PHE A 29 8.64 10.95 8.39
C PHE A 29 8.66 10.38 6.97
N LEU A 30 8.92 9.08 6.86
CA LEU A 30 8.73 8.31 5.64
C LEU A 30 7.31 7.78 5.59
N ILE A 31 6.42 8.47 4.87
CA ILE A 31 4.99 8.17 4.81
C ILE A 31 4.64 7.73 3.40
N ASN A 32 4.35 6.44 3.22
CA ASN A 32 4.05 5.84 1.91
C ASN A 32 2.79 4.96 1.98
N CYS A 33 2.20 4.68 0.83
CA CYS A 33 1.13 3.71 0.68
C CYS A 33 1.59 2.53 -0.19
N VAL A 34 1.02 1.36 0.05
CA VAL A 34 1.45 0.12 -0.62
C VAL A 34 0.28 -0.77 -0.94
N CYS A 35 0.29 -1.33 -2.15
CA CYS A 35 -0.52 -2.48 -2.50
C CYS A 35 0.27 -3.75 -2.19
N PRO A 36 -0.19 -4.60 -1.25
CA PRO A 36 0.46 -5.87 -0.94
C PRO A 36 0.21 -6.93 -2.00
N GLY A 37 -0.48 -6.61 -3.11
CA GLY A 37 -0.90 -7.58 -4.11
C GLY A 37 -2.16 -8.36 -3.69
N TYR A 38 -2.45 -9.44 -4.40
CA TYR A 38 -3.67 -10.24 -4.19
C TYR A 38 -3.37 -11.41 -3.24
N VAL A 39 -3.63 -11.20 -1.94
CA VAL A 39 -3.24 -12.07 -0.83
C VAL A 39 -4.39 -13.00 -0.41
N LYS A 40 -4.09 -14.24 -0.01
CA LYS A 40 -5.06 -15.20 0.55
C LYS A 40 -5.40 -14.82 1.99
N THR A 41 -6.53 -14.16 2.19
CA THR A 41 -7.05 -13.76 3.50
C THR A 41 -8.57 -13.94 3.53
N ASP A 42 -9.20 -13.78 4.69
CA ASP A 42 -10.66 -13.76 4.80
C ASP A 42 -11.30 -12.68 3.93
N MET A 43 -10.64 -11.52 3.79
CA MET A 43 -11.09 -10.46 2.89
C MET A 43 -11.23 -10.97 1.46
N THR A 44 -10.32 -11.81 0.97
CA THR A 44 -10.35 -12.35 -0.40
C THR A 44 -11.02 -13.73 -0.48
N ILE A 45 -11.66 -14.20 0.60
CA ILE A 45 -12.22 -15.56 0.72
C ILE A 45 -11.15 -16.61 0.35
N ASN A 46 -9.91 -16.37 0.78
CA ASN A 46 -8.74 -17.21 0.51
C ASN A 46 -8.44 -17.46 -0.98
N CYS A 47 -8.94 -16.61 -1.89
CA CYS A 47 -8.77 -16.76 -3.34
C CYS A 47 -7.54 -16.02 -3.93
N GLY A 48 -6.67 -15.46 -3.08
CA GLY A 48 -5.44 -14.75 -3.47
C GLY A 48 -4.40 -15.61 -4.18
N LYS A 49 -3.44 -14.96 -4.85
CA LYS A 49 -2.25 -15.62 -5.43
C LYS A 49 -1.11 -15.77 -4.41
N LEU A 50 -1.03 -14.85 -3.45
CA LEU A 50 0.07 -14.75 -2.49
C LEU A 50 -0.33 -15.30 -1.11
N SER A 51 0.64 -15.83 -0.37
CA SER A 51 0.50 -16.12 1.07
C SER A 51 0.46 -14.82 1.90
N VAL A 52 0.06 -14.93 3.17
CA VAL A 52 0.03 -13.79 4.09
C VAL A 52 1.44 -13.23 4.30
N GLU A 53 2.43 -14.12 4.44
CA GLU A 53 3.85 -13.78 4.61
C GLU A 53 4.38 -13.04 3.38
N GLU A 54 4.11 -13.55 2.17
CA GLU A 54 4.47 -12.88 0.92
C GLU A 54 3.79 -11.51 0.81
N GLY A 55 2.51 -11.41 1.22
CA GLY A 55 1.75 -10.17 1.30
C GLY A 55 2.37 -9.12 2.23
N ALA A 56 2.89 -9.56 3.38
CA ALA A 56 3.44 -8.71 4.43
C ALA A 56 4.83 -8.16 4.11
N GLU A 57 5.59 -8.78 3.20
CA GLU A 57 6.95 -8.35 2.89
C GLU A 57 7.06 -6.86 2.50
N SER A 58 6.16 -6.37 1.65
CA SER A 58 6.21 -5.00 1.14
C SER A 58 5.90 -3.94 2.21
N PRO A 59 4.81 -4.05 3.01
CA PRO A 59 4.59 -3.10 4.10
C PRO A 59 5.67 -3.18 5.19
N VAL A 60 6.19 -4.37 5.52
CA VAL A 60 7.31 -4.50 6.48
C VAL A 60 8.58 -3.84 5.94
N TRP A 61 8.90 -4.03 4.66
CA TRP A 61 10.03 -3.38 4.02
C TRP A 61 9.93 -1.85 4.07
N LEU A 62 8.73 -1.28 3.82
CA LEU A 62 8.51 0.17 3.95
C LEU A 62 8.66 0.67 5.39
N ALA A 63 8.21 -0.11 6.38
CA ALA A 63 8.33 0.24 7.79
C ALA A 63 9.79 0.24 8.28
N LEU A 64 10.68 -0.50 7.60
CA LEU A 64 12.10 -0.64 7.94
C LEU A 64 13.02 0.19 7.04
N LEU A 65 12.48 1.13 6.25
CA LEU A 65 13.30 1.98 5.40
C LEU A 65 14.30 2.79 6.23
N PRO A 66 15.56 2.93 5.78
CA PRO A 66 16.52 3.81 6.42
C PRO A 66 16.10 5.27 6.27
N GLU A 67 16.63 6.14 7.13
CA GLU A 67 16.48 7.59 7.00
C GLU A 67 16.90 8.07 5.59
N GLY A 68 16.21 9.10 5.09
CA GLY A 68 16.40 9.60 3.72
C GLY A 68 15.74 8.74 2.63
N GLY A 69 15.00 7.69 3.00
CA GLY A 69 14.20 6.90 2.08
C GLY A 69 13.06 7.68 1.39
N PRO A 70 12.35 7.04 0.45
CA PRO A 70 11.23 7.67 -0.24
C PRO A 70 10.08 8.01 0.72
N SER A 71 9.42 9.14 0.50
CA SER A 71 8.21 9.56 1.20
C SER A 71 7.19 10.12 0.21
N GLY A 72 5.90 9.93 0.48
CA GLY A 72 4.78 10.37 -0.35
C GLY A 72 4.59 9.56 -1.64
N LYS A 73 5.06 8.30 -1.68
CA LYS A 73 4.98 7.42 -2.84
C LYS A 73 3.92 6.33 -2.65
N TYR A 74 3.42 5.83 -3.79
CA TYR A 74 2.67 4.60 -3.87
C TYR A 74 3.56 3.48 -4.38
N PHE A 75 3.49 2.34 -3.70
CA PHE A 75 4.22 1.14 -4.06
C PHE A 75 3.26 0.05 -4.50
N ASN A 76 3.50 -0.53 -5.67
CA ASN A 76 2.94 -1.83 -5.98
C ASN A 76 3.99 -2.87 -5.56
N ARG A 77 3.71 -3.58 -4.47
CA ARG A 77 4.71 -4.43 -3.81
C ARG A 77 5.95 -3.62 -3.41
N LYS A 78 7.14 -3.91 -3.94
CA LYS A 78 8.40 -3.21 -3.65
C LYS A 78 8.77 -2.17 -4.73
N GLU A 79 7.91 -1.98 -5.73
CA GLU A 79 8.17 -1.07 -6.85
C GLU A 79 7.38 0.22 -6.72
N VAL A 80 8.03 1.37 -6.92
CA VAL A 80 7.34 2.66 -7.00
C VAL A 80 6.48 2.66 -8.25
N SER A 81 5.20 2.93 -8.08
CA SER A 81 4.23 2.98 -9.17
C SER A 81 3.68 4.41 -9.32
N PRO A 82 3.39 4.86 -10.55
CA PRO A 82 2.64 6.09 -10.75
C PRO A 82 1.25 5.99 -10.11
N PHE A 83 0.69 7.15 -9.77
CA PHE A 83 -0.68 7.28 -9.29
C PHE A 83 -1.66 7.39 -10.45
#